data_AF-A0A843LSA9-F1
#
_entry.id   AF-A0A843LSA9-F1
#
_cell.length_a   1.000
_cell.length_b   1.000
_cell.length_c   1.000
_cell.angle_alpha   90.00
_cell.angle_beta   90.00
_cell.angle_gamma   90.00
#
_symmetry.space_group_name_H-M   'P 1'
#
loop_
_entity.id
_entity.type
_entity.pdbx_description
1 polymer ?
#
loop_
_entity_poly.entity_id
_entity_poly.type
_entity_poly.pdbx_seq_one_letter_code
_entity_poly.pdbx_strand_id
1 'polypeptide(L)'
;MENQEITFFKGTHRIIPPSKTIKNNESKIKTAGITRITEITHLDRIGIPVFSAIRPTAQDGGISIYGGKGITPEHAKASAMMEGFERYSAEKQDTDETVIAGLNEIEGKYIDPISLNLPKDFSKDLLDTMNLEWSISKDLISGENYYIPSNAIYHPYVPENNVQSLFKGNTNGLASGNILEEAILHGIFEVIERDAWSIFELTHKNSKQIDLESIDSENINQVLNKYHENGINIKLMDLTADVGVPTIAASADDTVLKDAGLLS
;
A
#
# COMPACT_ATOMS: atom_id res chain seq x y z
N MET A 1 -5.06 -21.97 15.89
CA MET A 1 -5.23 -20.50 15.83
C MET A 1 -6.66 -20.22 16.24
N GLU A 2 -6.88 -19.34 17.22
CA GLU A 2 -8.24 -18.87 17.53
C GLU A 2 -8.79 -18.16 16.29
N ASN A 3 -10.04 -18.46 15.92
CA ASN A 3 -10.69 -17.82 14.78
C ASN A 3 -10.93 -16.35 15.14
N GLN A 4 -10.12 -15.44 14.60
CA GLN A 4 -10.26 -14.01 14.84
C GLN A 4 -11.09 -13.40 13.72
N GLU A 5 -12.32 -13.02 14.04
CA GLU A 5 -13.27 -12.47 13.07
C GLU A 5 -13.16 -10.94 13.00
N ILE A 6 -13.49 -10.38 11.83
CA ILE A 6 -13.64 -8.93 11.66
C ILE A 6 -14.83 -8.48 12.50
N THR A 7 -14.64 -7.50 13.40
CA THR A 7 -15.69 -7.04 14.32
C THR A 7 -16.03 -5.55 14.15
N PHE A 8 -15.21 -4.80 13.40
CA PHE A 8 -15.39 -3.38 13.15
C PHE A 8 -15.59 -3.12 11.66
N PHE A 9 -16.76 -2.56 11.30
CA PHE A 9 -17.17 -2.34 9.91
C PHE A 9 -17.47 -0.87 9.57
N LYS A 10 -17.25 0.06 10.51
CA LYS A 10 -17.59 1.48 10.32
C LYS A 10 -16.45 2.22 9.62
N GLY A 11 -16.50 2.32 8.29
CA GLY A 11 -15.51 3.04 7.48
C GLY A 11 -14.20 2.28 7.22
N THR A 12 -13.99 1.17 7.90
CA THR A 12 -12.94 0.18 7.61
C THR A 12 -13.40 -1.19 8.12
N HIS A 13 -12.80 -2.27 7.63
CA HIS A 13 -13.07 -3.64 8.06
C HIS A 13 -11.87 -4.17 8.84
N ARG A 14 -11.98 -4.18 10.18
CA ARG A 14 -10.89 -4.59 11.08
C ARG A 14 -11.37 -5.44 12.27
N ILE A 15 -10.46 -6.16 12.92
CA ILE A 15 -10.74 -6.96 14.12
C ILE A 15 -10.95 -6.12 15.39
N ILE A 16 -10.47 -4.87 15.39
CA ILE A 16 -10.60 -3.91 16.49
C ILE A 16 -10.83 -2.49 15.96
N PRO A 17 -11.45 -1.60 16.75
CA PRO A 17 -11.65 -0.21 16.36
C PRO A 17 -10.31 0.56 16.28
N PRO A 18 -10.21 1.60 15.43
CA PRO A 18 -9.00 2.42 15.27
C PRO A 18 -8.45 3.00 16.58
N SER A 19 -9.33 3.38 17.51
CA SER A 19 -8.93 3.88 18.84
C SER A 19 -8.11 2.86 19.64
N LYS A 20 -8.42 1.56 19.50
CA LYS A 20 -7.67 0.48 20.14
C LYS A 20 -6.36 0.20 19.40
N THR A 21 -6.35 0.27 18.06
CA THR A 21 -5.12 0.21 17.25
C THR A 21 -4.13 1.30 17.66
N ILE A 22 -4.59 2.56 17.81
CA ILE A 22 -3.78 3.68 18.28
C ILE A 22 -3.23 3.38 19.67
N LYS A 23 -4.11 3.05 20.64
CA LYS A 23 -3.71 2.78 22.02
C LYS A 23 -2.67 1.67 22.14
N ASN A 24 -2.81 0.61 21.34
CA ASN A 24 -1.92 -0.55 21.38
C ASN A 24 -0.51 -0.27 20.83
N ASN A 25 -0.36 0.76 19.98
CA ASN A 25 0.88 1.00 19.25
C ASN A 25 1.51 2.37 19.53
N GLU A 26 0.85 3.25 20.28
CA GLU A 26 1.37 4.59 20.61
C GLU A 26 2.76 4.56 21.28
N SER A 27 3.03 3.54 22.11
CA SER A 27 4.36 3.37 22.74
C SER A 27 5.46 2.94 21.75
N LYS A 28 5.11 2.42 20.58
CA LYS A 28 6.04 1.86 19.59
C LYS A 28 6.48 2.86 18.52
N ILE A 29 5.82 4.02 18.43
CA ILE A 29 6.12 5.01 17.37
C ILE A 29 7.60 5.43 17.37
N LYS A 30 8.23 5.52 18.55
CA LYS A 30 9.65 5.85 18.69
C LYS A 30 10.57 4.74 18.17
N THR A 31 10.19 3.47 18.33
CA THR A 31 10.93 2.33 17.80
C THR A 31 10.97 2.38 16.28
N ALA A 32 9.83 2.70 15.67
CA ALA A 32 9.75 2.96 14.24
C ALA A 32 10.31 4.33 13.83
N GLY A 33 10.94 5.07 14.74
CA GLY A 33 11.56 6.36 14.43
C GLY A 33 10.58 7.48 14.04
N ILE A 34 9.28 7.29 14.27
CA ILE A 34 8.24 8.30 14.06
C ILE A 34 8.33 9.31 15.20
N THR A 35 8.64 10.57 14.87
CA THR A 35 8.82 11.64 15.84
C THR A 35 7.54 12.41 16.11
N ARG A 36 6.61 12.42 15.15
CA ARG A 36 5.34 13.15 15.27
C ARG A 36 4.25 12.52 14.42
N ILE A 37 3.04 12.50 14.94
CA ILE A 37 1.81 12.23 14.18
C ILE A 37 0.91 13.45 14.40
N THR A 38 0.57 14.16 13.32
CA THR A 38 -0.15 15.43 13.39
C THR A 38 -1.36 15.43 12.48
N GLU A 39 -2.43 16.07 12.93
CA GLU A 39 -3.58 16.36 12.09
C GLU A 39 -3.23 17.47 11.11
N ILE A 40 -3.60 17.29 9.85
CA ILE A 40 -3.40 18.25 8.77
C ILE A 40 -4.71 18.54 7.99
N THR A 41 -5.85 18.09 8.52
CA THR A 41 -7.20 18.34 7.97
C THR A 41 -7.43 19.81 7.59
N HIS A 42 -6.88 20.74 8.36
CA HIS A 42 -7.04 22.18 8.18
C HIS A 42 -6.23 22.78 7.01
N LEU A 43 -5.44 21.97 6.30
CA LEU A 43 -4.72 22.41 5.10
C LEU A 43 -5.63 22.42 3.85
N ASP A 44 -6.80 21.79 3.91
CA ASP A 44 -7.85 21.94 2.90
C ASP A 44 -9.13 22.56 3.52
N ARG A 45 -10.15 22.78 2.66
CA ARG A 45 -11.46 23.30 3.08
C ARG A 45 -12.55 22.23 3.23
N ILE A 46 -12.26 20.99 2.83
CA ILE A 46 -13.22 19.89 2.75
C ILE A 46 -13.53 19.36 4.16
N GLY A 47 -12.54 19.37 5.04
CA GLY A 47 -12.72 18.93 6.44
C GLY A 47 -12.90 17.41 6.57
N ILE A 48 -12.35 16.64 5.63
CA ILE A 48 -12.18 15.19 5.78
C ILE A 48 -10.91 14.93 6.59
N PRO A 49 -10.95 14.11 7.66
CA PRO A 49 -9.79 13.90 8.51
C PRO A 49 -8.57 13.37 7.74
N VAL A 50 -7.47 14.12 7.83
CA VAL A 50 -6.17 13.72 7.28
C VAL A 50 -5.09 13.93 8.34
N PHE A 51 -4.24 12.92 8.51
CA PHE A 51 -3.09 12.95 9.41
C PHE A 51 -1.80 12.71 8.63
N SER A 52 -0.68 13.08 9.26
CA SER A 52 0.66 12.85 8.76
C SER A 52 1.54 12.28 9.87
N ALA A 53 2.18 11.16 9.59
CA ALA A 53 3.24 10.58 10.42
C ALA A 53 4.61 11.00 9.87
N ILE A 54 5.45 11.56 10.71
CA ILE A 54 6.77 12.10 10.36
C ILE A 54 7.84 11.20 10.94
N ARG A 55 8.66 10.63 10.06
CA ARG A 55 9.74 9.70 10.35
C ARG A 55 11.04 10.19 9.71
N PRO A 56 11.80 11.09 10.37
CA PRO A 56 13.06 11.62 9.85
C PRO A 56 14.18 10.57 9.73
N THR A 57 13.98 9.42 10.36
CA THR A 57 14.91 8.29 10.40
C THR A 57 14.65 7.25 9.31
N ALA A 58 13.76 7.56 8.35
CA ALA A 58 13.56 6.70 7.20
C ALA A 58 14.87 6.49 6.44
N GLN A 59 15.09 5.26 5.98
CA GLN A 59 16.27 4.89 5.22
C GLN A 59 16.39 5.76 3.96
N ASP A 60 17.62 6.05 3.55
CA ASP A 60 17.90 6.78 2.31
C ASP A 60 17.23 6.10 1.11
N GLY A 61 16.51 6.89 0.31
CA GLY A 61 15.66 6.40 -0.77
C GLY A 61 14.18 6.23 -0.40
N GLY A 62 13.84 6.32 0.89
CA GLY A 62 12.47 6.38 1.40
C GLY A 62 11.96 7.82 1.55
N ILE A 63 10.64 7.97 1.74
CA ILE A 63 10.03 9.24 2.15
C ILE A 63 9.91 9.30 3.67
N SER A 64 9.98 10.50 4.26
CA SER A 64 9.94 10.71 5.72
C SER A 64 8.56 11.15 6.23
N ILE A 65 7.56 11.20 5.36
CA ILE A 65 6.20 11.66 5.67
C ILE A 65 5.21 10.65 5.09
N TYR A 66 4.36 10.09 5.95
CA TYR A 66 3.34 9.11 5.58
C TYR A 66 1.95 9.64 5.89
N GLY A 67 1.02 9.44 4.95
CA GLY A 67 -0.33 9.98 5.04
C GLY A 67 -1.26 9.10 5.86
N GLY A 68 -2.30 9.68 6.41
CA GLY A 68 -3.37 8.92 7.06
C GLY A 68 -4.71 9.50 6.68
N LYS A 69 -5.62 8.65 6.22
CA LYS A 69 -6.95 9.03 5.75
C LYS A 69 -8.03 8.23 6.47
N GLY A 70 -9.19 8.85 6.69
CA GLY A 70 -10.31 8.15 7.28
C GLY A 70 -11.52 9.03 7.56
N ILE A 71 -12.67 8.40 7.81
CA ILE A 71 -13.94 9.10 8.03
C ILE A 71 -14.03 9.79 9.40
N THR A 72 -13.15 9.45 10.35
CA THR A 72 -12.98 10.15 11.64
C THR A 72 -11.50 10.41 11.93
N PRO A 73 -11.16 11.35 12.84
CA PRO A 73 -9.77 11.58 13.25
C PRO A 73 -9.05 10.33 13.74
N GLU A 74 -9.73 9.42 14.44
CA GLU A 74 -9.12 8.15 14.88
C GLU A 74 -8.79 7.23 13.70
N HIS A 75 -9.62 7.18 12.66
CA HIS A 75 -9.31 6.41 11.46
C HIS A 75 -8.06 6.97 10.77
N ALA A 76 -8.04 8.28 10.53
CA ALA A 76 -6.93 8.94 9.85
C ALA A 76 -5.63 8.84 10.67
N LYS A 77 -5.69 9.05 11.99
CA LYS A 77 -4.53 8.89 12.88
C LYS A 77 -4.02 7.45 12.91
N ALA A 78 -4.90 6.45 12.97
CA ALA A 78 -4.51 5.04 12.90
C ALA A 78 -3.86 4.72 11.54
N SER A 79 -4.44 5.20 10.44
CA SER A 79 -3.90 5.03 9.08
C SER A 79 -2.47 5.58 8.98
N ALA A 80 -2.23 6.83 9.39
CA ALA A 80 -0.88 7.42 9.34
C ALA A 80 0.13 6.66 10.20
N MET A 81 -0.29 6.24 11.40
CA MET A 81 0.55 5.49 12.32
C MET A 81 0.95 4.13 11.75
N MET A 82 -0.02 3.40 11.21
CA MET A 82 0.16 2.05 10.69
C MET A 82 0.93 2.06 9.36
N GLU A 83 0.73 3.06 8.50
CA GLU A 83 1.57 3.27 7.31
C GLU A 83 3.04 3.54 7.73
N GLY A 84 3.27 4.34 8.76
CA GLY A 84 4.63 4.53 9.29
C GLY A 84 5.29 3.23 9.80
N PHE A 85 4.52 2.34 10.43
CA PHE A 85 5.02 1.02 10.86
C PHE A 85 5.26 0.08 9.68
N GLU A 86 4.38 0.07 8.69
CA GLU A 86 4.56 -0.68 7.45
C GLU A 86 5.88 -0.29 6.78
N ARG A 87 6.15 1.01 6.61
CA ARG A 87 7.37 1.49 5.96
C ARG A 87 8.63 1.22 6.78
N TYR A 88 8.56 1.35 8.10
CA TYR A 88 9.67 0.91 8.95
C TYR A 88 9.94 -0.59 8.83
N SER A 89 8.89 -1.42 8.79
CA SER A 89 9.02 -2.88 8.76
C SER A 89 9.42 -3.42 7.38
N ALA A 90 9.31 -2.60 6.33
CA ALA A 90 9.75 -2.93 4.98
C ALA A 90 11.24 -2.64 4.74
N GLU A 91 11.89 -1.90 5.64
CA GLU A 91 13.34 -1.69 5.59
C GLU A 91 14.04 -2.98 6.03
N LYS A 92 15.05 -3.38 5.25
CA LYS A 92 15.86 -4.56 5.58
C LYS A 92 16.63 -4.32 6.88
N GLN A 93 16.54 -5.29 7.79
CA GLN A 93 17.20 -5.28 9.10
C GLN A 93 18.39 -6.25 9.11
N ASP A 94 19.34 -6.04 10.02
CA ASP A 94 20.50 -6.93 10.20
C ASP A 94 20.10 -8.36 10.62
N THR A 95 18.89 -8.53 11.14
CA THR A 95 18.33 -9.82 11.55
C THR A 95 17.68 -10.59 10.41
N ASP A 96 17.50 -9.96 9.25
CA ASP A 96 16.86 -10.61 8.10
C ASP A 96 17.84 -11.58 7.43
N GLU A 97 17.41 -12.83 7.28
CA GLU A 97 18.21 -13.87 6.65
C GLU A 97 18.04 -13.83 5.12
N THR A 98 19.13 -13.53 4.42
CA THR A 98 19.18 -13.54 2.96
C THR A 98 20.30 -14.43 2.44
N VAL A 99 20.18 -14.87 1.19
CA VAL A 99 21.21 -15.64 0.48
C VAL A 99 21.56 -14.92 -0.82
N ILE A 100 22.84 -14.77 -1.12
CA ILE A 100 23.31 -14.27 -2.42
C ILE A 100 23.68 -15.47 -3.28
N ALA A 101 23.01 -15.61 -4.43
CA ALA A 101 23.20 -16.74 -5.34
C ALA A 101 22.69 -16.40 -6.75
N GLY A 102 23.26 -17.07 -7.75
CA GLY A 102 22.69 -17.14 -9.10
C GLY A 102 21.50 -18.10 -9.16
N LEU A 103 20.72 -18.02 -10.25
CA LEU A 103 19.49 -18.83 -10.41
C LEU A 103 19.74 -20.35 -10.31
N ASN A 104 20.89 -20.82 -10.80
CA ASN A 104 21.24 -22.24 -10.82
C ASN A 104 21.86 -22.74 -9.50
N GLU A 105 22.05 -21.85 -8.51
CA GLU A 105 22.71 -22.14 -7.24
C GLU A 105 21.73 -22.23 -6.07
N ILE A 106 20.46 -21.87 -6.27
CA ILE A 106 19.42 -21.96 -5.24
C ILE A 106 18.97 -23.40 -5.05
N GLU A 107 19.24 -23.94 -3.85
CA GLU A 107 18.73 -25.24 -3.41
C GLU A 107 17.32 -25.07 -2.82
N GLY A 108 16.29 -25.05 -3.69
CA GLY A 108 14.90 -24.95 -3.25
C GLY A 108 13.94 -24.51 -4.35
N LYS A 109 12.68 -24.27 -3.97
CA LYS A 109 11.72 -23.61 -4.85
C LYS A 109 12.01 -22.12 -4.85
N TYR A 110 12.03 -21.50 -6.03
CA TYR A 110 12.19 -20.07 -6.18
C TYR A 110 11.20 -19.54 -7.21
N ILE A 111 10.83 -18.27 -7.08
CA ILE A 111 10.05 -17.58 -8.09
C ILE A 111 10.96 -17.21 -9.25
N ASP A 112 10.64 -17.68 -10.45
CA ASP A 112 11.34 -17.26 -11.68
C ASP A 112 11.22 -15.73 -11.81
N PRO A 113 12.34 -14.98 -11.79
CA PRO A 113 12.30 -13.52 -11.86
C PRO A 113 11.51 -12.98 -13.05
N ILE A 114 11.46 -13.69 -14.18
CA ILE A 114 10.71 -13.26 -15.37
C ILE A 114 9.21 -13.12 -15.07
N SER A 115 8.67 -13.90 -14.12
CA SER A 115 7.27 -13.81 -13.71
C SER A 115 6.92 -12.52 -12.96
N LEU A 116 7.91 -11.72 -12.55
CA LEU A 116 7.72 -10.46 -11.84
C LEU A 116 7.50 -9.25 -12.76
N ASN A 117 7.16 -9.47 -14.04
CA ASN A 117 6.94 -8.41 -15.03
C ASN A 117 8.12 -7.43 -15.12
N LEU A 118 9.32 -7.97 -15.36
CA LEU A 118 10.56 -7.20 -15.37
C LEU A 118 10.56 -6.09 -16.45
N PRO A 119 11.36 -5.03 -16.25
CA PRO A 119 11.68 -4.07 -17.31
C PRO A 119 12.22 -4.79 -18.56
N LYS A 120 11.95 -4.23 -19.74
CA LYS A 120 12.26 -4.84 -21.05
C LYS A 120 13.74 -5.19 -21.27
N ASP A 121 14.63 -4.59 -20.49
CA ASP A 121 16.08 -4.76 -20.63
C ASP A 121 16.60 -6.07 -20.01
N PHE A 122 15.77 -6.80 -19.25
CA PHE A 122 16.14 -8.09 -18.66
C PHE A 122 15.80 -9.25 -19.59
N SER A 123 16.83 -9.81 -20.24
CA SER A 123 16.74 -11.08 -20.97
C SER A 123 17.02 -12.27 -20.04
N LYS A 124 16.58 -13.47 -20.44
CA LYS A 124 16.89 -14.70 -19.71
C LYS A 124 18.40 -14.94 -19.59
N ASP A 125 19.14 -14.77 -20.68
CA ASP A 125 20.60 -14.94 -20.69
C ASP A 125 21.30 -13.97 -19.74
N LEU A 126 20.77 -12.74 -19.60
CA LEU A 126 21.29 -11.80 -18.62
C LEU A 126 21.05 -12.33 -17.21
N LEU A 127 19.81 -12.69 -16.87
CA LEU A 127 19.41 -13.19 -15.55
C LEU A 127 20.23 -14.42 -15.10
N ASP A 128 20.56 -15.33 -16.02
CA ASP A 128 21.37 -16.54 -15.74
C ASP A 128 22.81 -16.22 -15.30
N THR A 129 23.28 -14.99 -15.54
CA THR A 129 24.61 -14.51 -15.14
C THR A 129 24.59 -13.61 -13.90
N MET A 130 23.41 -13.24 -13.40
CA MET A 130 23.26 -12.32 -12.28
C MET A 130 23.32 -13.05 -10.95
N ASN A 131 24.00 -12.45 -9.98
CA ASN A 131 23.79 -12.78 -8.58
C ASN A 131 22.68 -11.89 -8.03
N LEU A 132 21.66 -12.54 -7.48
CA LEU A 132 20.57 -11.88 -6.79
C LEU A 132 20.67 -12.18 -5.30
N GLU A 133 20.14 -11.27 -4.50
CA GLU A 133 19.87 -11.55 -3.11
C GLU A 133 18.46 -12.12 -2.98
N TRP A 134 18.32 -13.19 -2.24
CA TRP A 134 17.09 -13.97 -2.09
C TRP A 134 16.67 -14.00 -0.63
N SER A 135 15.37 -13.83 -0.39
CA SER A 135 14.73 -14.06 0.91
C SER A 135 13.76 -15.22 0.80
N ILE A 136 13.60 -15.99 1.88
CA ILE A 136 12.57 -17.03 1.95
C ILE A 136 11.21 -16.38 2.25
N SER A 137 10.20 -16.77 1.51
CA SER A 137 8.80 -16.38 1.70
C SER A 137 7.90 -17.59 1.61
N LYS A 138 6.71 -17.51 2.22
CA LYS A 138 5.74 -18.62 2.22
C LYS A 138 4.62 -18.33 1.23
N ASP A 139 4.38 -19.25 0.30
CA ASP A 139 3.17 -19.23 -0.51
C ASP A 139 1.97 -19.66 0.35
N LEU A 140 0.93 -18.82 0.37
CA LEU A 140 -0.28 -19.08 1.15
C LEU A 140 -1.14 -20.20 0.56
N ILE A 141 -1.05 -20.43 -0.75
CA ILE A 141 -1.88 -21.43 -1.45
C ILE A 141 -1.30 -22.83 -1.24
N SER A 142 -0.04 -23.04 -1.61
CA SER A 142 0.63 -24.34 -1.43
C SER A 142 1.10 -24.59 0.00
N GLY A 143 1.33 -23.53 0.78
CA GLY A 143 1.95 -23.60 2.10
C GLY A 143 3.47 -23.82 2.06
N GLU A 144 4.09 -23.85 0.88
CA GLU A 144 5.50 -24.10 0.69
C GLU A 144 6.35 -22.83 0.77
N ASN A 145 7.64 -23.01 1.03
CA ASN A 145 8.61 -21.92 1.03
C ASN A 145 9.17 -21.72 -0.37
N TYR A 146 9.26 -20.46 -0.80
CA TYR A 146 9.87 -20.02 -2.03
C TYR A 146 10.95 -18.97 -1.74
N TYR A 147 12.06 -19.06 -2.43
CA TYR A 147 13.01 -17.96 -2.54
C TYR A 147 12.45 -16.91 -3.49
N ILE A 148 12.43 -15.66 -3.05
CA ILE A 148 12.00 -14.49 -3.82
C ILE A 148 13.15 -13.48 -3.80
N PRO A 149 13.43 -12.78 -4.92
CA PRO A 149 14.42 -11.71 -4.92
C PRO A 149 14.10 -10.66 -3.85
N SER A 150 15.06 -10.35 -2.98
CA SER A 150 14.91 -9.39 -1.88
C SER A 150 14.51 -7.98 -2.36
N ASN A 151 14.84 -7.65 -3.61
CA ASN A 151 14.38 -6.44 -4.29
C ASN A 151 12.84 -6.33 -4.41
N ALA A 152 12.12 -7.45 -4.36
CA ALA A 152 10.65 -7.52 -4.40
C ALA A 152 10.00 -7.45 -3.01
N ILE A 153 10.79 -7.48 -1.93
CA ILE A 153 10.30 -7.58 -0.55
C ILE A 153 10.59 -6.29 0.22
N TYR A 154 11.83 -5.82 0.18
CA TYR A 154 12.25 -4.68 0.99
C TYR A 154 12.10 -3.35 0.24
N HIS A 155 11.81 -2.30 0.99
CA HIS A 155 11.76 -0.94 0.48
C HIS A 155 12.22 0.10 1.52
N PRO A 156 13.19 0.97 1.19
CA PRO A 156 14.00 0.97 -0.03
C PRO A 156 14.91 -0.25 -0.12
N TYR A 157 15.10 -0.79 -1.33
CA TYR A 157 16.08 -1.84 -1.57
C TYR A 157 17.35 -1.24 -2.18
N VAL A 158 18.46 -1.34 -1.45
CA VAL A 158 19.78 -0.94 -1.92
C VAL A 158 20.60 -2.22 -2.11
N PRO A 159 20.97 -2.59 -3.35
CA PRO A 159 21.79 -3.76 -3.57
C PRO A 159 23.18 -3.53 -2.97
N GLU A 160 23.64 -4.48 -2.18
CA GLU A 160 24.99 -4.50 -1.60
C GLU A 160 25.84 -5.58 -2.26
N ASN A 161 27.17 -5.41 -2.22
CA ASN A 161 28.11 -6.31 -2.89
C ASN A 161 27.87 -6.38 -4.42
N ASN A 162 28.38 -7.42 -5.10
CA ASN A 162 28.15 -7.65 -6.54
C ASN A 162 26.71 -8.15 -6.85
N VAL A 163 25.71 -7.74 -6.07
CA VAL A 163 24.29 -8.07 -6.28
C VAL A 163 23.66 -7.04 -7.22
N GLN A 164 22.72 -7.50 -8.04
CA GLN A 164 22.00 -6.64 -8.96
C GLN A 164 20.52 -6.52 -8.57
N SER A 165 19.93 -5.34 -8.81
CA SER A 165 18.49 -5.11 -8.67
C SER A 165 17.77 -5.37 -9.99
N LEU A 166 16.63 -6.04 -9.92
CA LEU A 166 15.77 -6.36 -11.06
C LEU A 166 14.86 -5.20 -11.47
N PHE A 167 14.50 -4.33 -10.53
CA PHE A 167 13.66 -3.17 -10.77
C PHE A 167 13.82 -2.14 -9.67
N LYS A 168 13.32 -0.92 -9.93
CA LYS A 168 13.22 0.11 -8.89
C LYS A 168 12.28 -0.39 -7.79
N GLY A 169 12.76 -0.35 -6.55
CA GLY A 169 11.94 -0.68 -5.39
C GLY A 169 10.68 0.20 -5.36
N ASN A 170 9.56 -0.41 -4.98
CA ASN A 170 8.28 0.26 -4.78
C ASN A 170 7.62 -0.33 -3.53
N THR A 171 6.45 0.17 -3.17
CA THR A 171 5.77 -0.22 -1.93
C THR A 171 4.50 -1.03 -2.17
N ASN A 172 4.30 -1.49 -3.40
CA ASN A 172 3.07 -2.17 -3.78
C ASN A 172 2.92 -3.48 -2.98
N GLY A 173 1.79 -3.63 -2.30
CA GLY A 173 1.47 -4.82 -1.52
C GLY A 173 2.10 -4.87 -0.13
N LEU A 174 2.89 -3.84 0.25
CA LEU A 174 3.27 -3.66 1.66
C LEU A 174 2.03 -3.29 2.45
N ALA A 175 1.86 -3.91 3.61
CA ALA A 175 0.73 -3.63 4.48
C ALA A 175 1.07 -3.92 5.94
N SER A 176 0.38 -3.22 6.83
CA SER A 176 0.33 -3.53 8.24
C SER A 176 -1.11 -3.82 8.70
N GLY A 177 -1.23 -4.49 9.84
CA GLY A 177 -2.51 -4.91 10.41
C GLY A 177 -2.40 -5.10 11.91
N ASN A 178 -3.54 -5.27 12.60
CA ASN A 178 -3.54 -5.61 14.02
C ASN A 178 -3.15 -7.08 14.25
N ILE A 179 -3.30 -7.90 13.21
CA ILE A 179 -2.83 -9.28 13.09
C ILE A 179 -2.27 -9.53 11.69
N LEU A 180 -1.58 -10.66 11.53
CA LEU A 180 -0.93 -11.04 10.29
C LEU A 180 -1.94 -11.17 9.13
N GLU A 181 -3.09 -11.79 9.38
CA GLU A 181 -4.14 -12.01 8.39
C GLU A 181 -4.73 -10.70 7.86
N GLU A 182 -4.88 -9.68 8.72
CA GLU A 182 -5.31 -8.35 8.29
C GLU A 182 -4.28 -7.66 7.39
N ALA A 183 -2.99 -7.81 7.71
CA ALA A 183 -1.90 -7.25 6.92
C ALA A 183 -1.84 -7.95 5.55
N ILE A 184 -1.86 -9.29 5.53
CA ILE A 184 -1.89 -10.10 4.31
C ILE A 184 -3.08 -9.70 3.42
N LEU A 185 -4.29 -9.67 3.97
CA LEU A 185 -5.49 -9.34 3.20
C LEU A 185 -5.41 -7.91 2.62
N HIS A 186 -4.90 -6.95 3.40
CA HIS A 186 -4.75 -5.58 2.93
C HIS A 186 -3.71 -5.46 1.82
N GLY A 187 -2.56 -6.14 1.95
CA GLY A 187 -1.53 -6.18 0.91
C GLY A 187 -2.04 -6.81 -0.38
N ILE A 188 -2.81 -7.90 -0.29
CA ILE A 188 -3.47 -8.52 -1.46
C ILE A 188 -4.43 -7.54 -2.14
N PHE A 189 -5.27 -6.85 -1.38
CA PHE A 189 -6.18 -5.85 -1.95
C PHE A 189 -5.44 -4.69 -2.61
N GLU A 190 -4.33 -4.23 -2.05
CA GLU A 190 -3.51 -3.19 -2.69
C GLU A 190 -2.92 -3.68 -4.03
N VAL A 191 -2.42 -4.92 -4.09
CA VAL A 191 -1.91 -5.48 -5.35
C VAL A 191 -3.01 -5.58 -6.41
N ILE A 192 -4.21 -6.03 -6.02
CA ILE A 192 -5.37 -6.09 -6.92
C ILE A 192 -5.80 -4.68 -7.37
N GLU A 193 -5.79 -3.69 -6.46
CA GLU A 193 -6.08 -2.29 -6.79
C GLU A 193 -5.12 -1.77 -7.88
N ARG A 194 -3.81 -2.00 -7.71
CA ARG A 194 -2.78 -1.54 -8.65
C ARG A 194 -2.82 -2.26 -9.99
N ASP A 195 -3.14 -3.54 -10.01
CA ASP A 195 -3.32 -4.31 -11.23
C ASP A 195 -4.51 -3.78 -12.04
N ALA A 196 -5.68 -3.65 -11.39
CA ALA A 196 -6.88 -3.08 -12.00
C ALA A 196 -6.66 -1.65 -12.52
N TRP A 197 -5.96 -0.81 -11.75
CA TRP A 197 -5.58 0.53 -12.18
C TRP A 197 -4.68 0.50 -13.43
N SER A 198 -3.69 -0.38 -13.46
CA SER A 198 -2.76 -0.51 -14.58
C SER A 198 -3.47 -0.97 -15.86
N ILE A 199 -4.42 -1.90 -15.75
CA ILE A 199 -5.27 -2.33 -16.86
C ILE A 199 -6.13 -1.17 -17.38
N PHE A 200 -6.74 -0.39 -16.48
CA PHE A 200 -7.52 0.80 -16.85
C PHE A 200 -6.66 1.83 -17.59
N GLU A 201 -5.47 2.17 -17.09
CA GLU A 201 -4.55 3.11 -17.72
C GLU A 201 -4.11 2.65 -19.12
N LEU A 202 -3.82 1.36 -19.30
CA LEU A 202 -3.33 0.82 -20.57
C LEU A 202 -4.43 0.66 -21.62
N THR A 203 -5.66 0.36 -21.19
CA THR A 203 -6.73 -0.03 -22.11
C THR A 203 -7.85 1.00 -22.23
N HIS A 204 -7.98 1.89 -21.24
CA HIS A 204 -9.14 2.77 -21.03
C HIS A 204 -10.48 2.01 -21.03
N LYS A 205 -10.47 0.71 -20.70
CA LYS A 205 -11.65 -0.14 -20.51
C LYS A 205 -11.95 -0.29 -19.03
N ASN A 206 -13.10 -0.90 -18.71
CA ASN A 206 -13.57 -1.11 -17.34
C ASN A 206 -13.70 0.20 -16.57
N SER A 207 -14.43 1.17 -17.12
CA SER A 207 -14.60 2.48 -16.49
C SER A 207 -16.07 2.87 -16.51
N LYS A 208 -16.85 2.24 -15.63
CA LYS A 208 -18.27 2.58 -15.46
C LYS A 208 -18.40 3.62 -14.38
N GLN A 209 -18.97 4.77 -14.70
CA GLN A 209 -19.30 5.75 -13.69
C GLN A 209 -20.40 5.19 -12.77
N ILE A 210 -20.16 5.25 -11.46
CA ILE A 210 -21.13 4.88 -10.44
C ILE A 210 -22.12 6.03 -10.28
N ASP A 211 -23.40 5.68 -10.25
CA ASP A 211 -24.46 6.62 -9.89
C ASP A 211 -24.40 6.88 -8.38
N LEU A 212 -24.10 8.12 -7.99
CA LEU A 212 -23.97 8.50 -6.58
C LEU A 212 -25.30 8.35 -5.83
N GLU A 213 -26.44 8.49 -6.53
CA GLU A 213 -27.77 8.31 -5.92
C GLU A 213 -28.06 6.84 -5.57
N SER A 214 -27.29 5.90 -6.13
CA SER A 214 -27.43 4.46 -5.85
C SER A 214 -26.71 4.00 -4.58
N ILE A 215 -26.00 4.90 -3.87
CA ILE A 215 -25.18 4.55 -2.71
C ILE A 215 -26.00 4.62 -1.41
N ASP A 216 -26.28 3.47 -0.81
CA ASP A 216 -27.03 3.39 0.47
C ASP A 216 -26.18 3.71 1.72
N SER A 217 -24.85 3.68 1.60
CA SER A 217 -23.95 3.85 2.74
C SER A 217 -23.94 5.28 3.27
N GLU A 218 -24.43 5.46 4.50
CA GLU A 218 -24.43 6.76 5.19
C GLU A 218 -23.02 7.33 5.33
N ASN A 219 -22.02 6.50 5.65
CA ASN A 219 -20.63 6.96 5.79
C ASN A 219 -20.08 7.53 4.46
N ILE A 220 -20.42 6.91 3.33
CA ILE A 220 -19.98 7.38 2.02
C ILE A 220 -20.70 8.68 1.66
N ASN A 221 -22.02 8.73 1.85
CA ASN A 221 -22.81 9.93 1.58
C ASN A 221 -22.37 11.13 2.43
N GLN A 222 -21.99 10.92 3.69
CA GLN A 222 -21.41 11.99 4.53
C GLN A 222 -20.11 12.56 3.94
N VAL A 223 -19.24 11.71 3.36
CA VAL A 223 -18.00 12.16 2.71
C VAL A 223 -18.30 12.88 1.40
N LEU A 224 -19.20 12.35 0.57
CA LEU A 224 -19.62 12.98 -0.69
C LEU A 224 -20.24 14.36 -0.44
N ASN A 225 -21.06 14.50 0.59
CA ASN A 225 -21.67 15.78 0.97
C ASN A 225 -20.62 16.83 1.34
N LYS A 226 -19.54 16.46 2.05
CA LYS A 226 -18.45 17.40 2.36
C LYS A 226 -17.77 17.96 1.11
N TYR A 227 -17.56 17.12 0.10
CA TYR A 227 -17.03 17.58 -1.19
C TYR A 227 -18.02 18.53 -1.89
N HIS A 228 -19.29 18.14 -1.97
CA HIS A 228 -20.34 18.93 -2.61
C HIS A 228 -20.51 20.31 -1.94
N GLU A 229 -20.60 20.38 -0.61
CA GLU A 229 -20.71 21.62 0.16
C GLU A 229 -19.52 22.57 -0.03
N ASN A 230 -18.36 22.03 -0.42
CA ASN A 230 -17.14 22.80 -0.71
C ASN A 230 -16.91 23.08 -2.19
N GLY A 231 -17.91 22.82 -3.04
CA GLY A 231 -17.86 23.07 -4.47
C GLY A 231 -16.88 22.16 -5.23
N ILE A 232 -16.68 20.93 -4.75
CA ILE A 232 -15.83 19.94 -5.38
C ILE A 232 -16.70 18.81 -5.91
N ASN A 233 -16.68 18.63 -7.22
CA ASN A 233 -17.43 17.57 -7.89
C ASN A 233 -16.65 16.25 -7.82
N ILE A 234 -17.27 15.20 -7.30
CA ILE A 234 -16.67 13.86 -7.27
C ILE A 234 -17.31 12.98 -8.35
N LYS A 235 -16.48 12.25 -9.09
CA LYS A 235 -16.88 11.12 -9.92
C LYS A 235 -16.26 9.85 -9.36
N LEU A 236 -17.09 8.82 -9.18
CA LEU A 236 -16.64 7.48 -8.82
C LEU A 236 -16.69 6.60 -10.07
N MET A 237 -15.58 5.95 -10.39
CA MET A 237 -15.43 5.06 -11.53
C MET A 237 -15.13 3.66 -11.02
N ASP A 238 -15.95 2.70 -11.40
CA ASP A 238 -15.70 1.28 -11.17
C ASP A 238 -14.66 0.77 -12.17
N LEU A 239 -13.50 0.40 -11.64
CA LEU A 239 -12.33 -0.15 -12.34
C LEU A 239 -12.16 -1.66 -12.15
N THR A 240 -13.19 -2.34 -11.63
CA THR A 240 -13.12 -3.79 -11.36
C THR A 240 -12.65 -4.57 -12.59
N ALA A 241 -11.56 -5.30 -12.44
CA ALA A 241 -10.92 -6.10 -13.48
C ALA A 241 -11.32 -7.59 -13.39
N ASP A 242 -10.53 -8.46 -14.00
CA ASP A 242 -10.78 -9.90 -14.15
C ASP A 242 -10.77 -10.68 -12.82
N VAL A 243 -10.05 -10.20 -11.80
CA VAL A 243 -10.06 -10.77 -10.45
C VAL A 243 -11.45 -10.66 -9.78
N GLY A 244 -12.29 -9.73 -10.21
CA GLY A 244 -13.67 -9.58 -9.73
C GLY A 244 -13.81 -8.97 -8.33
N VAL A 245 -12.73 -8.40 -7.76
CA VAL A 245 -12.77 -7.65 -6.50
C VAL A 245 -12.99 -6.16 -6.82
N PRO A 246 -13.93 -5.46 -6.13
CA PRO A 246 -14.24 -4.07 -6.41
C PRO A 246 -13.03 -3.12 -6.26
N THR A 247 -12.70 -2.41 -7.32
CA THR A 247 -11.68 -1.34 -7.33
C THR A 247 -12.31 -0.05 -7.83
N ILE A 248 -12.33 1.00 -7.00
CA ILE A 248 -13.04 2.25 -7.31
C ILE A 248 -12.06 3.42 -7.36
N ALA A 249 -12.02 4.12 -8.49
CA ALA A 249 -11.31 5.40 -8.61
C ALA A 249 -12.23 6.56 -8.28
N ALA A 250 -11.76 7.49 -7.44
CA ALA A 250 -12.43 8.75 -7.16
C ALA A 250 -11.66 9.90 -7.82
N SER A 251 -12.33 10.65 -8.71
CA SER A 251 -11.79 11.86 -9.33
C SER A 251 -12.51 13.07 -8.77
N ALA A 252 -11.75 14.06 -8.31
CA ALA A 252 -12.25 15.29 -7.72
C ALA A 252 -11.94 16.48 -8.63
N ASP A 253 -12.96 17.29 -8.93
CA ASP A 253 -12.86 18.51 -9.74
C ASP A 253 -13.25 19.73 -8.89
N ASP A 254 -12.27 20.57 -8.57
CA ASP A 254 -12.46 21.79 -7.78
C ASP A 254 -13.00 22.91 -8.67
N THR A 255 -14.32 23.09 -8.63
CA THR A 255 -15.00 24.11 -9.46
C THR A 255 -14.82 25.54 -8.95
N VAL A 256 -14.33 25.71 -7.72
CA VAL A 256 -14.22 27.02 -7.04
C VAL A 256 -12.85 27.64 -7.29
N LEU A 257 -11.78 26.93 -6.93
CA LEU A 257 -10.42 27.42 -7.15
C LEU A 257 -9.97 27.21 -8.60
N LYS A 258 -10.53 26.19 -9.27
CA LYS A 258 -10.08 25.66 -10.56
C LYS A 258 -8.63 25.20 -10.48
N ASP A 259 -8.34 24.01 -10.97
CA ASP A 259 -6.96 23.53 -10.96
C ASP A 259 -6.09 24.47 -11.81
N ALA A 260 -5.10 25.13 -11.20
CA ALA A 260 -4.19 26.01 -11.90
C ALA A 260 -3.39 25.25 -12.98
N GLY A 261 -3.22 23.93 -12.84
CA GLY A 261 -2.60 23.05 -13.83
C GLY A 261 -3.50 22.65 -15.01
N LEU A 262 -4.82 22.90 -14.93
CA LEU A 262 -5.78 22.69 -16.02
C LEU A 262 -6.21 23.99 -16.72
N LEU A 263 -5.66 25.14 -16.29
CA LEU A 263 -5.87 26.45 -16.89
C LEU A 263 -4.81 26.82 -17.95
N SER A 264 -3.93 25.91 -18.31
CA SER A 264 -2.91 26.07 -19.37
C SER A 264 -3.33 25.45 -20.69
#